data_AF-A0A9C8I6C7-F1
#
_entry.id   AF-A0A9C8I6C7-F1
#
_cell.length_a   1.000
_cell.length_b   1.000
_cell.length_c   1.000
_cell.angle_alpha   90.00
_cell.angle_beta   90.00
_cell.angle_gamma   90.00
#
_symmetry.space_group_name_H-M   'P 1'
#
loop_
_entity.id
_entity.type
_entity.pdbx_description
1 polymer ?
#
loop_
_entity_poly.entity_id
_entity_poly.type
_entity_poly.pdbx_seq_one_letter_code
_entity_poly.pdbx_strand_id
1 'polypeptide(L)'
;MNGKERALKAIHREPVDRVPIYSNFRNPRAIEIVTGMDFYADPFTATARAYRALEIDITKGIMVPATNPPPGFRVNPSTYGFMREHPEVNNLDEFLKKAKELPDYETLKKDFDFDGEVKELCDWFDRQNDAVGESTLITGSMGGCFDPNLERFGYETFLTALLVEPGAAGAAIRYHAALRRLDAEVFVAADKSEIIWYQDDIAGLDGLLA
;
A
#
# COMPACT_ATOMS: atom_id res chain seq x y z
N MET A 1 18.39 -22.82 0.93
CA MET A 1 17.03 -22.31 0.68
C MET A 1 17.16 -20.93 0.06
N ASN A 2 16.45 -20.62 -1.02
CA ASN A 2 16.41 -19.24 -1.52
C ASN A 2 15.45 -18.39 -0.66
N GLY A 3 15.47 -17.07 -0.81
CA GLY A 3 14.70 -16.19 0.09
C GLY A 3 13.19 -16.30 -0.10
N LYS A 4 12.73 -16.47 -1.35
CA LYS A 4 11.30 -16.68 -1.63
C LYS A 4 10.76 -17.95 -0.99
N GLU A 5 11.47 -19.08 -1.18
CA GLU A 5 11.15 -20.37 -0.56
C GLU A 5 11.13 -20.26 0.97
N ARG A 6 12.14 -19.58 1.55
CA ARG A 6 12.23 -19.35 2.99
C ARG A 6 11.05 -18.57 3.54
N ALA A 7 10.66 -17.50 2.86
CA ALA A 7 9.52 -16.68 3.25
C ALA A 7 8.22 -17.51 3.24
N LEU A 8 7.93 -18.19 2.13
CA LEU A 8 6.70 -19.01 1.99
C LEU A 8 6.64 -20.11 3.06
N LYS A 9 7.72 -20.86 3.26
CA LYS A 9 7.80 -21.89 4.31
C LYS A 9 7.55 -21.32 5.70
N ALA A 10 8.17 -20.19 6.04
CA ALA A 10 7.98 -19.56 7.33
C ALA A 10 6.52 -19.11 7.54
N ILE A 11 5.87 -18.55 6.52
CA ILE A 11 4.46 -18.14 6.56
C ILE A 11 3.54 -19.34 6.79
N HIS A 12 3.83 -20.48 6.14
CA HIS A 12 3.12 -21.73 6.35
C HIS A 12 3.54 -22.50 7.61
N ARG A 13 4.42 -21.92 8.44
CA ARG A 13 4.94 -22.52 9.69
C ARG A 13 5.69 -23.82 9.47
N GLU A 14 6.32 -23.96 8.31
CA GLU A 14 7.23 -25.06 7.98
C GLU A 14 8.65 -24.78 8.50
N PRO A 15 9.48 -25.82 8.69
CA PRO A 15 10.88 -25.64 9.07
C PRO A 15 11.68 -24.81 8.04
N VAL A 16 12.47 -23.85 8.53
CA VAL A 16 13.36 -22.99 7.74
C VAL A 16 14.78 -22.99 8.28
N ASP A 17 15.75 -22.64 7.43
CA ASP A 17 17.17 -22.56 7.80
C ASP A 17 17.51 -21.34 8.67
N ARG A 18 16.76 -20.24 8.52
CA ARG A 18 16.75 -19.07 9.40
C ARG A 18 15.42 -18.32 9.31
N VAL A 19 15.16 -17.42 10.26
CA VAL A 19 14.01 -16.51 10.19
C VAL A 19 14.13 -15.63 8.92
N PRO A 20 13.07 -15.50 8.10
CA PRO A 20 13.10 -14.64 6.92
C PRO A 20 13.19 -13.15 7.32
N ILE A 21 13.94 -12.39 6.53
CA ILE A 21 14.11 -10.95 6.70
C ILE A 21 13.07 -10.24 5.84
N TYR A 22 12.17 -9.52 6.51
CA TYR A 22 11.26 -8.59 5.87
C TYR A 22 11.87 -7.19 5.81
N SER A 23 11.81 -6.54 4.65
CA SER A 23 12.12 -5.11 4.56
C SER A 23 11.49 -4.45 3.35
N ASN A 24 11.07 -3.19 3.51
CA ASN A 24 10.87 -2.26 2.40
C ASN A 24 12.01 -1.24 2.45
N PHE A 25 13.23 -1.67 2.14
CA PHE A 25 14.43 -0.84 2.28
C PHE A 25 14.39 0.33 1.28
N ARG A 26 14.40 1.56 1.79
CA ARG A 26 14.12 2.78 1.01
C ARG A 26 15.15 3.89 1.16
N ASN A 27 16.30 3.65 1.80
CA ASN A 27 17.30 4.71 2.02
C ASN A 27 18.23 4.84 0.81
N PRO A 28 18.18 5.93 0.00
CA PRO A 28 18.98 6.07 -1.22
C PRO A 28 20.47 5.93 -0.95
N ARG A 29 20.95 6.61 0.10
CA ARG A 29 22.38 6.61 0.45
C ARG A 29 22.86 5.22 0.86
N ALA A 30 22.06 4.48 1.62
CA ALA A 30 22.40 3.13 2.01
C ALA A 30 22.34 2.17 0.81
N ILE A 31 21.39 2.34 -0.11
CA ILE A 31 21.33 1.60 -1.37
C ILE A 31 22.59 1.86 -2.21
N GLU A 32 23.02 3.11 -2.37
CA GLU A 32 24.27 3.45 -3.07
C GLU A 32 25.49 2.76 -2.43
N ILE A 33 25.59 2.78 -1.10
CA ILE A 33 26.71 2.14 -0.38
C ILE A 33 26.72 0.62 -0.62
N VAL A 34 25.56 -0.03 -0.55
CA VAL A 34 25.42 -1.48 -0.71
C VAL A 34 25.66 -1.92 -2.15
N THR A 35 25.23 -1.12 -3.12
CA THR A 35 25.18 -1.53 -4.53
C THR A 35 26.29 -0.94 -5.40
N GLY A 36 26.88 0.17 -4.98
CA GLY A 36 27.76 1.01 -5.78
C GLY A 36 27.06 1.71 -6.96
N MET A 37 25.73 1.70 -7.00
CA MET A 37 24.93 2.34 -8.06
C MET A 37 24.43 3.71 -7.60
N ASP A 38 24.37 4.68 -8.52
CA ASP A 38 23.62 5.93 -8.29
C ASP A 38 22.12 5.59 -8.23
N PHE A 39 21.52 5.80 -7.04
CA PHE A 39 20.12 5.50 -6.82
C PHE A 39 19.21 6.35 -7.69
N TYR A 40 19.53 7.62 -7.93
CA TYR A 40 18.63 8.52 -8.67
C TYR A 40 18.69 8.30 -10.18
N ALA A 41 19.76 7.66 -10.68
CA ALA A 41 19.86 7.28 -12.10
C ALA A 41 18.97 6.09 -12.46
N ASP A 42 18.91 5.07 -11.58
CA ASP A 42 18.04 3.89 -11.77
C ASP A 42 17.59 3.33 -10.39
N PRO A 43 16.58 3.94 -9.75
CA PRO A 43 16.18 3.60 -8.39
C PRO A 43 15.62 2.19 -8.29
N PHE A 44 15.00 1.70 -9.36
CA PHE A 44 14.39 0.38 -9.38
C PHE A 44 15.46 -0.71 -9.38
N THR A 45 16.42 -0.64 -10.32
CA THR A 45 17.49 -1.63 -10.40
C THR A 45 18.41 -1.56 -9.19
N ALA A 46 18.72 -0.34 -8.70
CA ALA A 46 19.53 -0.17 -7.49
C ALA A 46 18.85 -0.83 -6.27
N THR A 47 17.55 -0.62 -6.07
CA THR A 47 16.82 -1.24 -4.95
C THR A 47 16.75 -2.77 -5.09
N ALA A 48 16.45 -3.29 -6.28
CA ALA A 48 16.45 -4.73 -6.54
C ALA A 48 17.82 -5.38 -6.25
N ARG A 49 18.91 -4.69 -6.60
CA ARG A 49 20.27 -5.13 -6.27
C ARG A 49 20.55 -5.07 -4.77
N ALA A 50 20.07 -4.05 -4.07
CA ALA A 50 20.21 -3.95 -2.62
C ALA A 50 19.48 -5.09 -1.90
N TYR A 51 18.25 -5.44 -2.31
CA TYR A 51 17.50 -6.55 -1.73
C TYR A 51 18.28 -7.87 -1.82
N ARG A 52 18.88 -8.16 -2.98
CA ARG A 52 19.76 -9.33 -3.16
C ARG A 52 21.00 -9.27 -2.27
N ALA A 53 21.68 -8.13 -2.24
CA ALA A 53 22.92 -7.98 -1.47
C ALA A 53 22.71 -8.06 0.05
N LEU A 54 21.53 -7.65 0.53
CA LEU A 54 21.14 -7.68 1.94
C LEU A 54 20.36 -8.95 2.33
N GLU A 55 20.20 -9.90 1.39
CA GLU A 55 19.43 -11.14 1.58
C GLU A 55 18.01 -10.91 2.12
N ILE A 56 17.32 -9.88 1.60
CA ILE A 56 15.93 -9.60 1.94
C ILE A 56 15.04 -10.70 1.34
N ASP A 57 14.34 -11.43 2.19
CA ASP A 57 13.58 -12.61 1.78
C ASP A 57 12.15 -12.27 1.35
N ILE A 58 11.57 -11.20 1.89
CA ILE A 58 10.18 -10.81 1.64
C ILE A 58 10.01 -9.28 1.70
N THR A 59 9.19 -8.76 0.80
CA THR A 59 8.90 -7.31 0.68
C THR A 59 7.51 -7.08 0.10
N LYS A 60 6.92 -5.89 0.35
CA LYS A 60 5.64 -5.45 -0.26
C LYS A 60 5.80 -4.96 -1.71
N GLY A 61 7.01 -5.06 -2.25
CA GLY A 61 7.41 -4.56 -3.57
C GLY A 61 8.65 -3.67 -3.51
N ILE A 62 9.35 -3.55 -4.63
CA ILE A 62 10.37 -2.52 -4.83
C ILE A 62 9.65 -1.19 -4.95
N MET A 63 9.96 -0.28 -4.03
CA MET A 63 9.36 1.04 -3.97
C MET A 63 10.36 2.08 -4.43
N VAL A 64 9.98 2.83 -5.45
CA VAL A 64 10.78 3.93 -6.02
C VAL A 64 10.01 5.23 -5.86
N PRO A 65 10.69 6.39 -5.71
CA PRO A 65 10.05 7.69 -5.64
C PRO A 65 9.08 7.89 -6.80
N ALA A 66 7.81 8.10 -6.49
CA ALA A 66 6.82 8.47 -7.48
C ALA A 66 7.22 9.78 -8.16
N THR A 67 6.90 9.90 -9.43
CA THR A 67 7.13 11.10 -10.25
C THR A 67 5.81 11.61 -10.80
N ASN A 68 5.76 12.89 -11.15
CA ASN A 68 4.58 13.53 -11.77
C ASN A 68 3.28 13.35 -10.95
N PRO A 69 3.22 13.90 -9.72
CA PRO A 69 2.02 13.78 -8.93
C PRO A 69 0.81 14.42 -9.64
N PRO A 70 -0.39 13.82 -9.54
CA PRO A 70 -1.62 14.43 -10.06
C PRO A 70 -1.92 15.78 -9.40
N PRO A 71 -2.76 16.64 -10.01
CA PRO A 71 -3.19 17.89 -9.40
C PRO A 71 -3.78 17.68 -7.99
N GLY A 72 -3.32 18.46 -7.02
CA GLY A 72 -3.73 18.35 -5.61
C GLY A 72 -3.01 17.26 -4.81
N PHE A 73 -2.02 16.61 -5.40
CA PHE A 73 -1.13 15.66 -4.74
C PHE A 73 0.33 16.12 -4.83
N ARG A 74 1.13 15.69 -3.86
CA ARG A 74 2.57 15.81 -3.82
C ARG A 74 3.21 14.45 -3.58
N VAL A 75 4.50 14.32 -3.86
CA VAL A 75 5.26 13.11 -3.51
C VAL A 75 5.47 13.07 -2.01
N ASN A 76 5.16 11.94 -1.38
CA ASN A 76 5.46 11.66 0.01
C ASN A 76 6.91 11.14 0.11
N PRO A 77 7.84 11.90 0.72
CA PRO A 77 9.24 11.48 0.80
C PRO A 77 9.46 10.24 1.67
N SER A 78 8.53 9.92 2.57
CA SER A 78 8.63 8.77 3.48
C SER A 78 8.10 7.48 2.86
N THR A 79 7.04 7.57 2.04
CA THR A 79 6.42 6.39 1.43
C THR A 79 6.76 6.22 -0.04
N TYR A 80 7.41 7.21 -0.67
CA TYR A 80 7.65 7.25 -2.12
C TYR A 80 6.38 7.20 -2.99
N GLY A 81 5.18 7.29 -2.39
CA GLY A 81 3.91 7.40 -3.09
C GLY A 81 3.43 8.84 -3.20
N PHE A 82 2.17 9.01 -3.61
CA PHE A 82 1.49 10.29 -3.57
C PHE A 82 0.83 10.52 -2.22
N MET A 83 0.76 11.78 -1.81
CA MET A 83 -0.02 12.26 -0.67
C MET A 83 -0.78 13.50 -1.11
N ARG A 84 -2.03 13.63 -0.69
CA ARG A 84 -2.86 14.80 -0.94
C ARG A 84 -2.26 16.04 -0.26
N GLU A 85 -2.24 17.17 -0.97
CA GLU A 85 -1.69 18.43 -0.43
C GLU A 85 -2.60 19.06 0.63
N HIS A 86 -3.91 18.98 0.39
CA HIS A 86 -4.95 19.53 1.25
C HIS A 86 -6.13 18.57 1.32
N PRO A 87 -6.80 18.45 2.49
CA PRO A 87 -8.01 17.65 2.58
C PRO A 87 -9.10 18.20 1.64
N GLU A 88 -10.02 17.33 1.25
CA GLU A 88 -11.12 17.65 0.36
C GLU A 88 -12.21 18.52 1.00
N VAL A 89 -12.20 18.60 2.33
CA VAL A 89 -13.13 19.38 3.16
C VAL A 89 -12.34 19.98 4.32
N ASN A 90 -12.74 21.16 4.80
CA ASN A 90 -12.04 21.86 5.88
C ASN A 90 -12.87 22.04 7.16
N ASN A 91 -14.11 21.54 7.17
CA ASN A 91 -15.01 21.64 8.32
C ASN A 91 -16.05 20.50 8.33
N LEU A 92 -16.73 20.37 9.47
CA LEU A 92 -17.72 19.33 9.70
C LEU A 92 -18.91 19.42 8.74
N ASP A 93 -19.44 20.61 8.47
CA ASP A 93 -20.63 20.77 7.60
C ASP A 93 -20.37 20.28 6.17
N GLU A 94 -19.21 20.63 5.60
CA GLU A 94 -18.75 20.14 4.30
C GLU A 94 -18.55 18.62 4.31
N PHE A 95 -17.96 18.09 5.38
CA PHE A 95 -17.81 16.64 5.54
C PHE A 95 -19.17 15.93 5.53
N LEU A 96 -20.15 16.41 6.31
CA LEU A 96 -21.47 15.79 6.41
C LEU A 96 -22.23 15.83 5.09
N LYS A 97 -22.07 16.89 4.30
CA LYS A 97 -22.59 16.96 2.94
C LYS A 97 -21.93 15.89 2.07
N LYS A 98 -20.59 15.85 2.08
CA LYS A 98 -19.82 14.96 1.22
C LYS A 98 -20.00 13.48 1.55
N ALA A 99 -20.10 13.13 2.83
CA ALA A 99 -20.32 11.75 3.29
C ALA A 99 -21.63 11.15 2.75
N LYS A 100 -22.66 11.98 2.49
CA LYS A 100 -23.93 11.56 1.89
C LYS A 100 -23.84 11.32 0.39
N GLU A 101 -22.84 11.90 -0.26
CA GLU A 101 -22.60 11.82 -1.71
C GLU A 101 -21.62 10.69 -2.07
N LEU A 102 -21.03 10.02 -1.08
CA LEU A 102 -20.11 8.92 -1.33
C LEU A 102 -20.84 7.72 -1.96
N PRO A 103 -20.34 7.20 -3.10
CA PRO A 103 -20.97 6.08 -3.78
C PRO A 103 -20.85 4.80 -2.96
N ASP A 104 -21.81 3.90 -3.14
CA ASP A 104 -21.71 2.54 -2.63
C ASP A 104 -20.85 1.65 -3.56
N TYR A 105 -20.66 0.40 -3.14
CA TYR A 105 -19.86 -0.57 -3.89
C TYR A 105 -20.43 -0.85 -5.29
N GLU A 106 -21.75 -1.00 -5.45
CA GLU A 106 -22.36 -1.31 -6.75
C GLU A 106 -22.19 -0.14 -7.73
N THR A 107 -22.29 1.10 -7.24
CA THR A 107 -22.02 2.30 -8.04
C THR A 107 -20.56 2.36 -8.45
N LEU A 108 -19.63 2.15 -7.51
CA LEU A 108 -18.19 2.14 -7.80
C LEU A 108 -17.81 1.06 -8.82
N LYS A 109 -18.33 -0.16 -8.65
CA LYS A 109 -18.04 -1.30 -9.50
C LYS A 109 -18.44 -1.07 -10.96
N LYS A 110 -19.55 -0.37 -11.19
CA LYS A 110 -20.08 -0.14 -12.54
C LYS A 110 -19.11 0.60 -13.45
N ASP A 111 -18.38 1.56 -12.90
CA ASP A 111 -17.46 2.43 -13.65
C ASP A 111 -15.99 2.01 -13.47
N PHE A 112 -15.73 0.89 -12.77
CA PHE A 112 -14.39 0.38 -12.49
C PHE A 112 -13.83 -0.41 -13.68
N ASP A 113 -12.67 0.00 -14.18
CA ASP A 113 -11.95 -0.72 -15.24
C ASP A 113 -11.22 -1.94 -14.68
N PHE A 114 -11.97 -3.01 -14.42
CA PHE A 114 -11.44 -4.21 -13.77
C PHE A 114 -10.32 -4.87 -14.60
N ASP A 115 -10.50 -4.98 -15.92
CA ASP A 115 -9.52 -5.63 -16.80
C ASP A 115 -8.22 -4.83 -16.89
N GLY A 116 -8.32 -3.48 -16.94
CA GLY A 116 -7.17 -2.59 -16.88
C GLY A 116 -6.38 -2.76 -15.58
N GLU A 117 -7.06 -2.72 -14.43
CA GLU A 117 -6.44 -2.83 -13.11
C GLU A 117 -5.77 -4.20 -12.88
N VAL A 118 -6.41 -5.31 -13.31
CA VAL A 118 -5.79 -6.65 -13.27
C VAL A 118 -4.55 -6.72 -14.13
N LYS A 119 -4.60 -6.15 -15.34
CA LYS A 119 -3.45 -6.12 -16.23
C LYS A 119 -2.30 -5.32 -15.63
N GLU A 120 -2.57 -4.12 -15.11
CA GLU A 120 -1.55 -3.28 -14.47
C GLU A 120 -0.92 -3.97 -13.27
N LEU A 121 -1.72 -4.65 -12.45
CA LEU A 121 -1.21 -5.40 -11.31
C LEU A 121 -0.34 -6.59 -11.74
N CYS A 122 -0.74 -7.33 -12.78
CA CYS A 122 0.07 -8.41 -13.34
C CYS A 122 1.41 -7.90 -13.86
N ASP A 123 1.40 -6.84 -14.67
CA ASP A 123 2.60 -6.22 -15.23
C ASP A 123 3.53 -5.71 -14.10
N TRP A 124 2.95 -5.17 -13.03
CA TRP A 124 3.68 -4.74 -11.85
C TRP A 124 4.38 -5.92 -11.17
N PHE A 125 3.67 -7.03 -10.88
CA PHE A 125 4.28 -8.21 -10.26
C PHE A 125 5.35 -8.85 -11.14
N ASP A 126 5.11 -8.97 -12.44
CA ASP A 126 6.05 -9.61 -13.36
C ASP A 126 7.36 -8.81 -13.41
N ARG A 127 7.28 -7.48 -13.54
CA ARG A 127 8.47 -6.61 -13.47
C ARG A 127 9.23 -6.75 -12.16
N GLN A 128 8.53 -6.83 -11.04
CA GLN A 128 9.12 -6.95 -9.70
C GLN A 128 9.83 -8.30 -9.52
N ASN A 129 9.16 -9.39 -9.90
CA ASN A 129 9.69 -10.74 -9.84
C ASN A 129 10.88 -10.93 -10.77
N ASP A 130 10.85 -10.40 -11.99
CA ASP A 130 12.00 -10.41 -12.91
C ASP A 130 13.22 -9.70 -12.30
N ALA A 131 12.98 -8.63 -11.55
CA ALA A 131 14.04 -7.81 -10.97
C ALA A 131 14.76 -8.49 -9.81
N VAL A 132 14.08 -9.29 -8.97
CA VAL A 132 14.65 -9.94 -7.77
C VAL A 132 14.83 -11.46 -7.92
N GLY A 133 14.14 -12.08 -8.88
CA GLY A 133 14.08 -13.52 -9.07
C GLY A 133 13.65 -14.26 -7.80
N GLU A 134 14.24 -15.42 -7.56
CA GLU A 134 13.92 -16.28 -6.41
C GLU A 134 14.56 -15.81 -5.08
N SER A 135 15.28 -14.68 -5.09
CA SER A 135 15.95 -14.17 -3.89
C SER A 135 15.00 -13.52 -2.90
N THR A 136 13.86 -12.99 -3.36
CA THR A 136 12.91 -12.23 -2.55
C THR A 136 11.49 -12.55 -2.99
N LEU A 137 10.61 -12.87 -2.05
CA LEU A 137 9.17 -12.94 -2.28
C LEU A 137 8.60 -11.52 -2.39
N ILE A 138 8.04 -11.20 -3.55
CA ILE A 138 7.21 -10.00 -3.74
C ILE A 138 5.79 -10.32 -3.26
N THR A 139 5.23 -9.44 -2.45
CA THR A 139 3.86 -9.57 -1.94
C THR A 139 3.02 -8.36 -2.32
N GLY A 140 1.70 -8.54 -2.39
CA GLY A 140 0.75 -7.45 -2.57
C GLY A 140 0.57 -6.64 -1.29
N SER A 141 0.16 -5.39 -1.41
CA SER A 141 -0.27 -4.60 -0.25
C SER A 141 -1.54 -3.84 -0.60
N MET A 142 -2.49 -3.84 0.33
CA MET A 142 -3.70 -3.04 0.30
C MET A 142 -3.69 -2.06 1.46
N GLY A 143 -4.17 -0.84 1.21
CA GLY A 143 -4.35 0.15 2.26
C GLY A 143 -5.48 -0.22 3.21
N GLY A 144 -5.61 0.56 4.28
CA GLY A 144 -6.66 0.42 5.26
C GLY A 144 -7.97 1.04 4.80
N CYS A 145 -8.94 1.00 5.69
CA CYS A 145 -10.23 1.66 5.52
C CYS A 145 -10.34 2.91 6.40
N PHE A 146 -9.51 3.04 7.43
CA PHE A 146 -9.54 4.17 8.36
C PHE A 146 -8.58 5.28 7.93
N ASP A 147 -7.27 5.01 7.86
CA ASP A 147 -6.22 6.01 7.53
C ASP A 147 -6.54 6.91 6.33
N PRO A 148 -7.06 6.39 5.20
CA PRO A 148 -7.34 7.22 4.03
C PRO A 148 -8.34 8.35 4.32
N ASN A 149 -9.22 8.20 5.31
CA ASN A 149 -10.19 9.24 5.68
C ASN A 149 -9.51 10.44 6.34
N LEU A 150 -8.44 10.23 7.10
CA LEU A 150 -7.71 11.30 7.77
C LEU A 150 -6.99 12.18 6.75
N GLU A 151 -6.40 11.56 5.73
CA GLU A 151 -5.79 12.29 4.61
C GLU A 151 -6.85 12.96 3.73
N ARG A 152 -7.93 12.24 3.41
CA ARG A 152 -8.97 12.73 2.49
C ARG A 152 -9.81 13.85 3.10
N PHE A 153 -10.27 13.70 4.33
CA PHE A 153 -11.21 14.64 4.95
C PHE A 153 -10.56 15.56 5.98
N GLY A 154 -9.28 15.36 6.27
CA GLY A 154 -8.55 16.09 7.29
C GLY A 154 -8.70 15.44 8.65
N TYR A 155 -7.59 15.37 9.38
CA TYR A 155 -7.49 14.73 10.69
C TYR A 155 -8.54 15.25 11.68
N GLU A 156 -8.57 16.57 11.92
CA GLU A 156 -9.47 17.18 12.89
C GLU A 156 -10.94 17.00 12.52
N THR A 157 -11.29 17.23 11.25
CA THR A 157 -12.66 17.12 10.75
C THR A 157 -13.18 15.69 10.87
N PHE A 158 -12.41 14.69 10.42
CA PHE A 158 -12.85 13.30 10.46
C PHE A 158 -12.96 12.77 11.88
N LEU A 159 -12.00 13.09 12.76
CA LEU A 159 -12.09 12.71 14.18
C LEU A 159 -13.25 13.41 14.90
N THR A 160 -13.53 14.67 14.57
CA THR A 160 -14.71 15.36 15.09
C THR A 160 -15.98 14.64 14.65
N ALA A 161 -16.09 14.30 13.37
CA ALA A 161 -17.25 13.59 12.83
C ALA A 161 -17.45 12.21 13.48
N LEU A 162 -16.38 11.48 13.80
CA LEU A 162 -16.48 10.22 14.54
C LEU A 162 -17.15 10.38 15.91
N LEU A 163 -16.93 11.51 16.59
CA LEU A 163 -17.49 11.78 17.91
C LEU A 163 -18.93 12.28 17.84
N VAL A 164 -19.23 13.20 16.93
CA VAL A 164 -20.51 13.93 16.93
C VAL A 164 -21.52 13.40 15.91
N GLU A 165 -21.05 12.78 14.83
CA GLU A 165 -21.87 12.27 13.72
C GLU A 165 -21.34 10.90 13.22
N PRO A 166 -21.28 9.88 14.09
CA PRO A 166 -20.64 8.59 13.80
C PRO A 166 -21.26 7.87 12.60
N GLY A 167 -22.53 8.13 12.28
CA GLY A 167 -23.18 7.58 11.09
C GLY A 167 -22.55 8.05 9.78
N ALA A 168 -22.19 9.34 9.71
CA ALA A 168 -21.53 9.94 8.54
C ALA A 168 -20.07 9.49 8.45
N ALA A 169 -19.34 9.45 9.57
CA ALA A 169 -17.98 8.90 9.60
C ALA A 169 -17.96 7.41 9.19
N GLY A 170 -18.93 6.63 9.66
CA GLY A 170 -19.09 5.23 9.25
C GLY A 170 -19.40 5.06 7.76
N ALA A 171 -20.11 6.01 7.12
CA ALA A 171 -20.33 5.99 5.68
C ALA A 171 -19.02 6.20 4.91
N ALA A 172 -18.15 7.09 5.37
CA ALA A 172 -16.83 7.30 4.79
C ALA A 172 -15.91 6.08 4.91
N ILE A 173 -15.90 5.41 6.07
CA ILE A 173 -15.18 4.14 6.26
C ILE A 173 -15.72 3.06 5.34
N ARG A 174 -17.05 2.91 5.22
CA ARG A 174 -17.68 1.93 4.30
C ARG A 174 -17.35 2.20 2.84
N TYR A 175 -17.26 3.46 2.45
CA TYR A 175 -16.82 3.84 1.11
C TYR A 175 -15.38 3.35 0.84
N HIS A 176 -14.45 3.56 1.77
CA HIS A 176 -13.10 3.02 1.62
C HIS A 176 -13.08 1.49 1.66
N ALA A 177 -13.91 0.85 2.47
CA ALA A 177 -14.06 -0.61 2.44
C ALA A 177 -14.59 -1.12 1.10
N ALA A 178 -15.48 -0.38 0.43
CA ALA A 178 -15.94 -0.71 -0.91
C ALA A 178 -14.81 -0.62 -1.94
N LEU A 179 -13.94 0.40 -1.85
CA LEU A 179 -12.72 0.49 -2.67
C LEU A 179 -11.77 -0.68 -2.41
N ARG A 180 -11.50 -1.01 -1.13
CA ARG A 180 -10.65 -2.16 -0.76
C ARG A 180 -11.20 -3.49 -1.24
N ARG A 181 -12.52 -3.62 -1.34
CA ARG A 181 -13.15 -4.79 -1.92
C ARG A 181 -12.87 -4.90 -3.41
N LEU A 182 -12.92 -3.79 -4.16
CA LEU A 182 -12.51 -3.80 -5.57
C LEU A 182 -11.04 -4.17 -5.72
N ASP A 183 -10.16 -3.57 -4.91
CA ASP A 183 -8.73 -3.91 -4.88
C ASP A 183 -8.53 -5.42 -4.62
N ALA A 184 -9.25 -5.99 -3.64
CA ALA A 184 -9.17 -7.41 -3.32
C ALA A 184 -9.67 -8.30 -4.46
N GLU A 185 -10.74 -7.92 -5.16
CA GLU A 185 -11.22 -8.63 -6.35
C GLU A 185 -10.16 -8.63 -7.46
N VAL A 186 -9.47 -7.49 -7.68
CA VAL A 186 -8.35 -7.39 -8.63
C VAL A 186 -7.19 -8.29 -8.23
N PHE A 187 -6.78 -8.29 -6.95
CA PHE A 187 -5.71 -9.17 -6.48
C PHE A 187 -6.04 -10.66 -6.65
N VAL A 188 -7.28 -11.05 -6.35
CA VAL A 188 -7.75 -12.43 -6.54
C VAL A 188 -7.75 -12.81 -8.02
N ALA A 189 -8.21 -11.92 -8.90
CA ALA A 189 -8.24 -12.19 -10.34
C ALA A 189 -6.83 -12.24 -10.96
N ALA A 190 -5.90 -11.42 -10.48
CA ALA A 190 -4.51 -11.43 -10.95
C ALA A 190 -3.78 -12.71 -10.55
N ASP A 191 -4.09 -13.28 -9.37
CA ASP A 191 -3.50 -14.53 -8.85
C ASP A 191 -1.95 -14.53 -8.89
N LYS A 192 -1.35 -13.38 -8.55
CA LYS A 192 0.11 -13.17 -8.57
C LYS A 192 0.76 -13.23 -7.19
N SER A 193 -0.02 -13.25 -6.12
CA SER A 193 0.49 -13.13 -4.75
C SER A 193 -0.31 -13.98 -3.78
N GLU A 194 0.36 -14.90 -3.12
CA GLU A 194 -0.23 -15.74 -2.07
C GLU A 194 -0.54 -14.95 -0.80
N ILE A 195 0.11 -13.80 -0.61
CA ILE A 195 0.03 -12.97 0.59
C ILE A 195 -0.26 -11.54 0.19
N ILE A 196 -1.26 -10.94 0.83
CA ILE A 196 -1.58 -9.53 0.67
C ILE A 196 -1.54 -8.89 2.05
N TRP A 197 -0.71 -7.86 2.18
CA TRP A 197 -0.59 -7.10 3.41
C TRP A 197 -1.72 -6.09 3.48
N TYR A 198 -2.61 -6.21 4.46
CA TYR A 198 -3.57 -5.16 4.79
C TYR A 198 -2.94 -4.20 5.81
N GLN A 199 -2.84 -2.92 5.48
CA GLN A 199 -2.17 -1.92 6.31
C GLN A 199 -3.13 -0.83 6.77
N ASP A 200 -3.40 -0.76 8.06
CA ASP A 200 -4.18 0.30 8.71
C ASP A 200 -3.41 0.75 9.95
N ASP A 201 -2.55 1.76 9.78
CA ASP A 201 -1.50 2.17 10.71
C ASP A 201 -2.09 2.78 11.99
N ILE A 202 -3.31 3.35 11.91
CA ILE A 202 -3.97 4.02 13.05
C ILE A 202 -5.04 3.13 13.69
N ALA A 203 -5.68 2.23 12.92
CA ALA A 203 -6.63 1.26 13.49
C ALA A 203 -5.96 0.21 14.41
N GLY A 204 -4.63 0.08 14.39
CA GLY A 204 -3.86 -0.78 15.28
C GLY A 204 -3.73 -0.30 16.74
N LEU A 205 -4.32 0.85 17.11
CA LEU A 205 -4.21 1.44 18.45
C LEU A 205 -5.18 0.84 19.50
N ASP A 206 -5.96 -0.18 19.17
CA ASP A 206 -6.83 -0.90 20.12
C ASP A 206 -6.07 -1.84 21.10
N GLY A 207 -4.73 -1.77 21.12
CA GLY A 207 -3.92 -2.30 22.22
C GLY A 207 -3.72 -1.35 23.40
N LEU A 208 -4.22 -0.10 23.35
CA LEU A 208 -3.91 0.97 24.32
C LEU A 208 -5.11 1.52 25.12
N LEU A 209 -6.31 0.97 24.92
CA LEU A 209 -7.50 1.29 25.73
C LEU A 209 -8.09 0.06 26.46
N ALA A 210 -7.21 -0.86 26.86
CA ALA A 210 -7.52 -1.85 27.90
C ALA A 210 -7.43 -1.22 29.30
#